data_AF-A0A432IVH9-F1
#
_entry.id   AF-A0A432IVH9-F1
#
_cell.length_a   1.000
_cell.length_b   1.000
_cell.length_c   1.000
_cell.angle_alpha   90.00
_cell.angle_beta   90.00
_cell.angle_gamma   90.00
#
_symmetry.space_group_name_H-M   'P 1'
#
loop_
_entity.id
_entity.type
_entity.pdbx_description
1 polymer ?
#
loop_
_entity_poly.entity_id
_entity_poly.type
_entity_poly.pdbx_seq_one_letter_code
_entity_poly.pdbx_strand_id
1 'polypeptide(L)'
;MRFVQIINQKKFTLITVFLFLYVLINLLDGQRGLISYYEKQKIKQQLIEEEKALSIKLAMVEKKNMLLTDKMDLDYLEILYRQKFMVGKSNEHIYKSN
;
A
#
# COMPACT_ATOMS: atom_id res chain seq x y z
N MET A 1 59.60 -10.59 -8.44
CA MET A 1 59.22 -9.63 -7.38
C MET A 1 58.63 -10.39 -6.19
N ARG A 2 59.08 -10.12 -4.95
CA ARG A 2 58.67 -10.82 -3.72
C ARG A 2 57.14 -10.93 -3.56
N PHE A 3 56.41 -9.93 -4.03
CA PHE A 3 54.95 -9.86 -3.98
C PHE A 3 54.23 -11.03 -4.68
N VAL A 4 54.73 -11.44 -5.85
CA VAL A 4 54.13 -12.54 -6.64
C VAL A 4 54.28 -13.88 -5.93
N GLN A 5 55.39 -14.08 -5.22
CA GLN A 5 55.63 -15.31 -4.43
C GLN A 5 54.65 -15.41 -3.25
N ILE A 6 54.37 -14.29 -2.58
CA ILE A 6 53.42 -14.23 -1.46
C ILE A 6 52.00 -14.59 -1.94
N ILE A 7 51.56 -14.03 -3.07
CA ILE A 7 50.26 -14.37 -3.67
C ILE A 7 50.19 -15.86 -4.01
N ASN A 8 51.25 -16.41 -4.62
CA ASN A 8 51.26 -17.83 -5.01
C ASN A 8 51.24 -18.77 -3.79
N GLN A 9 51.84 -18.36 -2.66
CA GLN A 9 51.77 -19.10 -1.40
C GLN A 9 50.39 -19.03 -0.72
N LYS A 10 49.64 -17.92 -0.89
CA LYS A 10 48.33 -17.69 -0.25
C LYS A 10 47.13 -17.84 -1.21
N LYS A 11 47.35 -18.36 -2.43
CA LYS A 11 46.35 -18.45 -3.51
C LYS A 11 45.03 -19.10 -3.09
N PHE A 12 45.08 -20.15 -2.27
CA PHE A 12 43.89 -20.90 -1.85
C PHE A 12 43.02 -20.08 -0.89
N THR A 13 43.64 -19.39 0.05
CA THR A 13 42.97 -18.44 0.96
C THR A 13 42.33 -17.30 0.16
N LEU A 14 43.04 -16.78 -0.85
CA LEU A 14 42.54 -15.72 -1.70
C LEU A 14 41.25 -16.14 -2.45
N ILE A 15 41.27 -17.32 -3.08
CA ILE A 15 40.11 -17.88 -3.78
C ILE A 15 38.92 -18.08 -2.81
N THR A 16 39.20 -18.58 -1.61
CA THR A 16 38.16 -18.80 -0.59
C THR A 16 37.50 -17.49 -0.16
N VAL A 17 38.30 -16.42 0.03
CA VAL A 17 37.79 -15.09 0.36
C VAL A 17 36.92 -14.53 -0.77
N PHE A 18 37.34 -14.67 -2.03
CA PHE A 18 36.53 -14.24 -3.17
C PHE A 18 35.22 -15.00 -3.30
N LEU A 19 35.23 -16.32 -3.10
CA LEU A 19 34.01 -17.14 -3.10
C LEU A 19 33.06 -16.74 -1.96
N PHE A 20 33.60 -16.49 -0.77
CA PHE A 20 32.81 -16.03 0.37
C PHE A 20 32.19 -14.65 0.12
N LEU A 21 32.97 -13.71 -0.42
CA LEU A 21 32.48 -12.38 -0.81
C LEU A 21 31.40 -12.47 -1.89
N TYR A 22 31.57 -13.36 -2.88
CA TYR A 22 30.55 -13.57 -3.92
C TYR A 22 29.22 -14.01 -3.31
N VAL A 23 29.24 -14.98 -2.38
CA VAL A 23 28.02 -15.41 -1.69
C VAL A 23 27.43 -14.28 -0.83
N LEU A 24 28.25 -13.54 -0.10
CA LEU A 24 27.78 -12.43 0.74
C LEU A 24 27.11 -11.32 -0.06
N ILE A 25 27.73 -10.89 -1.16
CA ILE A 25 27.17 -9.83 -2.01
C ILE A 25 25.85 -10.30 -2.61
N ASN A 26 25.78 -11.52 -3.15
CA ASN A 26 24.54 -12.08 -3.69
C ASN A 26 23.45 -12.34 -2.64
N LEU A 27 23.82 -12.50 -1.37
CA LEU A 27 22.87 -12.68 -0.28
C LEU A 27 22.27 -11.34 0.19
N LEU A 28 23.09 -10.30 0.26
CA LEU A 28 22.66 -8.98 0.71
C LEU A 28 21.91 -8.22 -0.38
N ASP A 29 22.42 -8.30 -1.60
CA ASP A 29 21.98 -7.52 -2.76
C ASP A 29 21.16 -8.36 -3.75
N GLY A 30 20.53 -7.69 -4.70
CA GLY A 30 19.69 -8.28 -5.73
C GLY A 30 18.22 -8.38 -5.35
N GLN A 31 17.38 -8.75 -6.33
CA GLN A 31 15.92 -8.78 -6.16
C GLN A 31 15.43 -9.80 -5.12
N ARG A 32 16.27 -10.78 -4.78
CA ARG A 32 15.99 -11.79 -3.74
C ARG A 32 16.95 -11.68 -2.55
N GLY A 33 17.76 -10.63 -2.52
CA GLY A 33 18.65 -10.34 -1.40
C GLY A 33 17.88 -9.87 -0.18
N LEU A 34 18.56 -9.85 0.96
CA LEU A 34 17.99 -9.47 2.26
C LEU A 34 17.44 -8.05 2.27
N ILE A 35 18.10 -7.10 1.60
CA ILE A 35 17.63 -5.71 1.53
C ILE A 35 16.27 -5.65 0.82
N SER A 36 16.17 -6.29 -0.35
CA SER A 36 14.94 -6.34 -1.13
C SER A 36 13.80 -7.05 -0.39
N TYR A 37 14.12 -8.07 0.43
CA TYR A 37 13.14 -8.77 1.26
C TYR A 37 12.43 -7.81 2.23
N TYR A 38 13.19 -6.99 2.98
CA TYR A 38 12.61 -6.05 3.95
C TYR A 38 11.81 -4.93 3.26
N GLU A 39 12.29 -4.40 2.14
CA GLU A 39 11.56 -3.40 1.35
C GLU A 39 10.21 -3.93 0.86
N LYS A 40 10.22 -5.15 0.29
CA LYS A 40 9.00 -5.80 -0.19
C LYS A 40 8.02 -6.09 0.94
N GLN A 41 8.52 -6.44 2.13
CA GLN A 41 7.66 -6.66 3.28
C GLN A 41 6.97 -5.36 3.74
N LYS A 42 7.69 -4.23 3.70
CA LYS A 42 7.11 -2.91 3.97
C LYS A 42 6.05 -2.53 2.93
N ILE A 43 6.34 -2.71 1.64
CA ILE A 43 5.38 -2.42 0.55
C ILE A 43 4.14 -3.31 0.70
N LYS A 44 4.33 -4.60 1.00
CA LYS A 44 3.22 -5.53 1.24
C LYS A 44 2.31 -5.03 2.36
N GLN A 45 2.87 -4.56 3.47
CA GLN A 45 2.09 -4.04 4.59
C GLN A 45 1.30 -2.78 4.20
N GLN A 46 1.93 -1.86 3.46
CA GLN A 46 1.25 -0.66 2.95
C GLN A 46 0.09 -1.01 2.02
N LEU A 47 0.28 -1.97 1.12
CA LEU A 47 -0.77 -2.43 0.20
C LEU A 47 -1.94 -3.07 0.95
N ILE A 48 -1.68 -3.83 2.02
CA ILE A 48 -2.75 -4.41 2.86
C ILE A 48 -3.58 -3.32 3.53
N GLU A 49 -2.93 -2.27 4.05
CA GLU A 49 -3.61 -1.15 4.69
C GLU A 49 -4.44 -0.34 3.67
N GLU A 50 -3.88 -0.12 2.48
CA GLU A 50 -4.56 0.56 1.39
C GLU A 50 -5.76 -0.24 0.88
N GLU A 51 -5.61 -1.55 0.68
CA GLU A 51 -6.69 -2.46 0.28
C GLU A 51 -7.83 -2.43 1.30
N LYS A 52 -7.53 -2.49 2.59
CA LYS A 52 -8.54 -2.37 3.66
C LYS A 52 -9.26 -1.02 3.61
N ALA A 53 -8.54 0.08 3.42
CA ALA A 53 -9.14 1.41 3.33
C ALA A 53 -10.04 1.55 2.09
N LEU A 54 -9.60 1.02 0.95
CA LEU A 54 -10.37 1.00 -0.30
C LEU A 54 -11.61 0.12 -0.18
N SER A 55 -11.50 -1.06 0.45
CA SER A 55 -12.63 -1.96 0.70
C SER A 55 -13.72 -1.29 1.53
N ILE A 56 -13.36 -0.57 2.60
CA ILE A 56 -14.31 0.18 3.42
C ILE A 56 -14.98 1.31 2.60
N LYS A 57 -14.20 2.05 1.80
CA LYS A 57 -14.74 3.10 0.93
C LYS A 57 -15.71 2.52 -0.11
N LEU A 58 -15.35 1.39 -0.71
CA LEU A 58 -16.17 0.71 -1.69
C LEU A 58 -17.49 0.25 -1.06
N ALA A 59 -17.44 -0.42 0.09
CA ALA A 59 -18.64 -0.84 0.82
C ALA A 59 -19.55 0.34 1.19
N MET A 60 -18.97 1.49 1.56
CA MET A 60 -19.76 2.71 1.82
C MET A 60 -20.46 3.22 0.55
N VAL A 61 -19.77 3.23 -0.59
CA VAL A 61 -20.34 3.66 -1.88
C VAL A 61 -21.40 2.67 -2.38
N GLU A 62 -21.13 1.37 -2.30
CA GLU A 62 -22.08 0.31 -2.65
C GLU A 62 -23.35 0.42 -1.82
N LYS A 63 -23.22 0.65 -0.50
CA LYS A 63 -24.39 0.88 0.36
C LYS A 63 -25.20 2.09 -0.11
N LYS A 64 -24.56 3.21 -0.44
CA LYS A 64 -25.25 4.40 -0.97
C LYS A 64 -25.95 4.10 -2.30
N ASN A 65 -25.29 3.36 -3.19
CA ASN A 65 -25.85 2.98 -4.48
C ASN A 65 -27.07 2.07 -4.30
N MET A 66 -26.97 1.06 -3.44
CA MET A 66 -28.07 0.15 -3.11
C MET A 66 -29.31 0.89 -2.60
N LEU A 67 -29.12 1.92 -1.77
CA LEU A 67 -30.22 2.79 -1.28
C LEU A 67 -30.87 3.62 -2.41
N LEU A 68 -30.23 3.76 -3.56
CA LEU A 68 -30.71 4.57 -4.69
C LEU A 68 -31.20 3.73 -5.88
N THR A 69 -30.80 2.45 -6.00
CA THR A 69 -31.14 1.60 -7.15
C THR A 69 -32.09 0.45 -6.80
N ASP A 70 -31.60 -0.65 -6.24
CA ASP A 70 -32.34 -1.94 -6.15
C ASP A 70 -33.64 -1.82 -5.36
N LYS A 71 -33.58 -1.10 -4.24
CA LYS A 71 -34.74 -0.71 -3.44
C LYS A 71 -34.55 0.73 -3.02
N MET A 72 -35.01 1.63 -3.89
CA MET A 72 -34.92 3.07 -3.66
C MET A 72 -35.54 3.45 -2.32
N ASP A 73 -34.71 3.96 -1.42
CA ASP A 73 -35.10 4.45 -0.11
C ASP A 73 -35.50 5.92 -0.25
N LEU A 74 -36.80 6.20 -0.12
CA LEU A 74 -37.37 7.54 -0.30
C LEU A 74 -36.91 8.51 0.78
N ASP A 75 -36.69 8.04 2.01
CA ASP A 75 -36.20 8.88 3.11
C ASP A 75 -34.74 9.27 2.85
N TYR A 76 -33.92 8.32 2.38
CA TYR A 76 -32.55 8.61 1.97
C TYR A 76 -32.48 9.59 0.79
N LEU A 77 -33.38 9.43 -0.19
CA LEU A 77 -33.51 10.35 -1.32
C LEU A 77 -33.92 11.77 -0.85
N GLU A 78 -34.90 11.88 0.05
CA GLU A 78 -35.30 13.16 0.66
C GLU A 78 -34.11 13.81 1.39
N ILE A 79 -33.34 13.05 2.18
CA ILE A 79 -32.12 13.54 2.84
C ILE A 79 -31.14 14.12 1.81
N LEU A 80 -30.90 13.42 0.70
CA LEU A 80 -30.01 13.89 -0.35
C LEU A 80 -30.52 15.16 -1.02
N TYR A 81 -31.82 15.26 -1.30
CA TYR A 81 -32.43 16.47 -1.87
C TYR A 81 -32.27 17.67 -0.92
N ARG A 82 -32.55 17.48 0.37
CA ARG A 82 -32.40 18.52 1.40
C ARG A 82 -30.95 18.97 1.54
N GLN A 83 -29.99 18.03 1.54
CA GLN A 83 -28.57 18.36 1.63
C GLN A 83 -28.03 19.10 0.40
N LYS A 84 -28.42 18.69 -0.81
CA LYS A 84 -27.88 19.27 -2.05
C LYS A 84 -28.53 20.58 -2.45
N PHE A 85 -29.83 20.72 -2.20
CA PHE A 85 -30.62 21.85 -2.69
C PHE A 85 -31.09 22.78 -1.57
N MET A 86 -30.80 22.46 -0.29
CA MET A 86 -31.28 23.21 0.88
C MET A 86 -32.79 23.46 0.81
N VAL A 87 -33.55 22.41 0.48
CA VAL A 87 -35.01 22.47 0.35
C VAL A 87 -35.71 21.96 1.60
N GLY A 88 -36.90 22.47 1.87
CA GLY A 88 -37.79 22.06 2.95
C GLY A 88 -39.20 21.82 2.43
N LYS A 89 -40.07 21.27 3.27
CA LYS A 89 -41.50 21.19 2.96
C LYS A 89 -42.10 22.59 2.98
N SER A 90 -43.25 22.76 2.32
CA SER A 90 -43.93 24.07 2.18
C SER A 90 -44.27 24.74 3.52
N ASN A 91 -44.28 23.99 4.61
CA ASN A 91 -44.56 24.44 5.97
C ASN A 91 -43.31 24.51 6.87
N GLU A 92 -42.11 24.33 6.33
CA GLU A 92 -40.85 24.33 7.08
C GLU A 92 -40.05 25.62 6.85
N HIS A 93 -39.38 26.12 7.89
CA HIS A 93 -38.44 27.24 7.79
C HIS A 93 -37.00 26.73 7.79
N ILE A 94 -36.17 27.26 6.89
CA ILE A 94 -34.76 26.87 6.75
C ILE A 94 -33.89 27.97 7.34
N TYR A 95 -33.08 27.60 8.33
CA TYR A 95 -32.13 28.50 8.97
C TYR A 95 -30.72 28.15 8.52
N LYS A 96 -29.97 29.16 8.07
CA LYS A 96 -28.55 29.04 7.76
C LYS A 96 -27.78 29.79 8.84
N SER A 97 -26.94 29.08 9.60
CA SER A 97 -25.92 29.76 10.41
C SER A 97 -24.81 30.25 9.48
N ASN A 98 -24.44 31.52 9.62
CA ASN A 98 -23.15 32.00 9.12
C ASN A 98 -22.00 31.35 9.90
#